data_AF-A0A439D4M0-F1
#
_entry.id   AF-A0A439D4M0-F1
#
_cell.length_a   1.000
_cell.length_b   1.000
_cell.length_c   1.000
_cell.angle_alpha   90.00
_cell.angle_beta   90.00
_cell.angle_gamma   90.00
#
_symmetry.space_group_name_H-M   'P 1'
#
loop_
_entity.id
_entity.type
_entity.pdbx_description
1 polymer ?
#
loop_
_entity_poly.entity_id
_entity_poly.type
_entity_poly.pdbx_seq_one_letter_code
_entity_poly.pdbx_strand_id
1 'polypeptide(L)'
;MLERYLRTLSPQNGVEITTMSLVAKPRTNKVKLSELAPVHRRFGIVNLARDTTAENATRKWYMFRAVGNFNILRNNTSPNDWGWHIVYNNIIAKQR
;
A
#
# COMPACT_ATOMS: atom_id res chain seq x y z
N MET A 1 -19.02 6.59 11.77
CA MET A 1 -18.47 7.71 10.96
C MET A 1 -17.32 7.25 10.05
N LEU A 2 -16.26 6.66 10.61
CA LEU A 2 -15.09 6.18 9.85
C LEU A 2 -15.45 5.16 8.76
N GLU A 3 -16.28 4.18 9.07
CA GLU A 3 -16.67 3.16 8.09
C GLU A 3 -17.33 3.76 6.83
N ARG A 4 -18.24 4.72 7.01
CA ARG A 4 -18.87 5.44 5.90
C ARG A 4 -17.82 6.16 5.05
N TYR A 5 -16.86 6.82 5.68
CA TYR A 5 -15.75 7.48 4.99
C TYR A 5 -14.89 6.49 4.20
N LEU A 6 -14.54 5.33 4.79
CA LEU A 6 -13.75 4.29 4.13
C LEU A 6 -14.49 3.67 2.93
N ARG A 7 -15.82 3.57 2.98
CA ARG A 7 -16.65 3.10 1.86
C ARG A 7 -16.72 4.11 0.71
N THR A 8 -16.52 5.40 0.98
CA THR A 8 -16.56 6.48 -0.02
C THR A 8 -15.16 6.96 -0.44
N LEU A 9 -14.12 6.15 -0.27
CA LEU A 9 -12.75 6.55 -0.64
C LEU A 9 -12.65 6.84 -2.14
N SER A 10 -12.06 7.98 -2.48
CA SER A 10 -11.70 8.34 -3.85
C SER A 10 -10.35 7.72 -4.22
N PRO A 11 -10.07 7.38 -5.49
CA PRO A 11 -8.75 6.89 -5.92
C PRO A 11 -7.60 7.86 -5.59
N GLN A 12 -7.91 9.15 -5.48
CA GLN A 12 -6.94 10.21 -5.19
C GLN A 12 -6.59 10.32 -3.70
N ASN A 13 -7.30 9.61 -2.82
CA ASN A 13 -7.01 9.65 -1.39
C ASN A 13 -5.62 9.04 -1.13
N GLY A 14 -4.87 9.68 -0.25
CA GLY A 14 -3.56 9.20 0.20
C GLY A 14 -3.69 8.17 1.31
N VAL A 15 -2.88 7.12 1.25
CA VAL A 15 -2.67 6.12 2.30
C VAL A 15 -1.20 6.18 2.70
N GLU A 16 -0.97 6.13 4.01
CA GLU A 16 0.37 6.00 4.57
C GLU A 16 0.63 4.54 4.93
N ILE A 17 1.63 3.95 4.28
CA ILE A 17 2.06 2.57 4.50
C ILE A 17 3.42 2.59 5.18
N THR A 18 3.48 2.08 6.40
CA THR A 18 4.72 1.92 7.14
C THR A 18 5.35 0.58 6.79
N THR A 19 6.58 0.63 6.31
CA THR A 19 7.40 -0.53 5.95
C THR A 19 8.68 -0.52 6.76
N MET A 20 9.19 -1.70 7.11
CA MET A 20 10.51 -1.80 7.73
C MET A 20 11.59 -1.73 6.64
N SER A 21 12.57 -0.85 6.84
CA SER A 21 13.77 -0.80 5.99
C SER A 21 14.74 -1.94 6.33
N LEU A 22 15.74 -2.15 5.47
CA LEU A 22 16.79 -3.15 5.67
C LEU A 22 17.57 -2.95 6.99
N VAL A 23 17.63 -1.72 7.49
CA VAL A 23 18.32 -1.36 8.75
C VAL A 23 17.34 -1.31 9.92
N ALA A 24 16.24 -2.07 9.84
CA ALA A 24 15.20 -2.15 10.87
C ALA A 24 14.58 -0.80 11.30
N LYS A 25 14.73 0.26 10.49
CA LYS A 25 14.07 1.55 10.74
C LYS A 25 12.69 1.56 10.05
N PRO A 26 11.60 1.95 10.75
CA PRO A 26 10.31 2.13 10.11
C PRO A 26 10.38 3.30 9.12
N ARG A 27 9.82 3.09 7.94
CA ARG A 27 9.73 4.06 6.86
C ARG A 27 8.29 4.16 6.40
N THR A 28 7.71 5.34 6.55
CA THR A 28 6.38 5.68 6.06
C THR A 28 6.44 6.06 4.59
N ASN A 29 5.53 5.50 3.79
CA ASN A 29 5.36 5.84 2.38
C ASN A 29 3.95 6.37 2.16
N LYS A 30 3.83 7.60 1.67
CA LYS A 30 2.55 8.17 1.23
C LYS A 30 2.32 7.74 -0.22
N VAL A 31 1.19 7.07 -0.47
CA VAL A 31 0.80 6.57 -1.80
C VAL A 31 -0.67 6.86 -2.05
N LYS A 32 -1.06 7.11 -3.29
CA LYS A 32 -2.48 7.21 -3.62
C LYS A 32 -3.09 5.83 -3.81
N LEU A 33 -4.38 5.67 -3.53
CA LEU A 33 -5.08 4.40 -3.81
C LEU A 33 -4.99 4.03 -5.30
N SER A 34 -5.05 5.01 -6.20
CA SER A 34 -4.93 4.81 -7.65
C SER A 34 -3.58 4.28 -8.10
N GLU A 35 -2.52 4.49 -7.32
CA GLU A 35 -1.17 4.03 -7.65
C GLU A 35 -0.92 2.59 -7.21
N LEU A 36 -1.80 2.02 -6.39
CA LEU A 36 -1.69 0.67 -5.86
C LEU A 36 -2.47 -0.30 -6.74
N ALA A 37 -1.79 -1.32 -7.24
CA ALA A 37 -2.34 -2.41 -8.01
C ALA A 37 -2.23 -3.74 -7.25
N PRO A 38 -3.28 -4.59 -7.26
CA PRO A 38 -3.19 -5.94 -6.73
C PRO A 38 -2.24 -6.76 -7.58
N VAL A 39 -1.27 -7.40 -6.92
CA VAL A 39 -0.32 -8.30 -7.56
C VAL A 39 -0.20 -9.57 -6.73
N HIS A 40 0.26 -10.65 -7.35
CA HIS A 40 0.65 -11.86 -6.63
C HIS A 40 2.12 -12.15 -6.94
N ARG A 41 3.01 -11.78 -6.03
CA ARG A 41 4.47 -12.03 -6.17
C ARG A 41 5.03 -12.62 -4.88
N ARG A 42 6.17 -13.30 -4.97
CA ARG A 42 6.88 -13.93 -3.83
C ARG A 42 5.94 -14.82 -3.00
N PHE A 43 5.22 -15.73 -3.66
CA PHE A 43 4.28 -16.66 -3.00
C PHE A 43 3.21 -15.95 -2.13
N GLY A 44 2.70 -14.80 -2.59
CA GLY A 44 1.68 -14.03 -1.88
C GLY A 44 2.20 -13.10 -0.78
N ILE A 45 3.51 -13.07 -0.52
CA ILE A 45 4.12 -12.10 0.40
C ILE A 45 3.93 -10.68 -0.12
N VAL A 46 3.87 -10.47 -1.44
CA VAL A 46 3.57 -9.15 -2.01
C VAL A 46 2.19 -9.21 -2.65
N ASN A 47 1.26 -8.42 -2.09
CA ASN A 47 -0.14 -8.37 -2.55
C ASN A 47 -0.53 -7.04 -3.20
N LEU A 48 0.29 -6.00 -3.05
CA LEU A 48 0.09 -4.71 -3.70
C LEU A 48 1.41 -4.20 -4.27
N ALA A 49 1.35 -3.57 -5.44
CA ALA A 49 2.49 -2.91 -6.05
C ALA A 49 2.13 -1.54 -6.61
N ARG A 50 3.11 -0.65 -6.70
CA ARG A 50 3.02 0.64 -7.39
C ARG A 50 4.15 0.78 -8.39
N ASP A 51 3.92 1.62 -9.41
CA ASP A 51 5.01 2.06 -10.24
C ASP A 51 5.94 3.01 -9.46
N THR A 52 7.24 2.78 -9.62
CA THR A 52 8.31 3.54 -8.95
C THR A 52 9.38 4.00 -9.94
N THR A 53 9.20 3.77 -11.24
CA THR A 53 10.18 4.12 -12.28
C THR A 53 10.50 5.61 -12.27
N ALA A 54 9.48 6.46 -12.36
CA ALA A 54 9.62 7.92 -12.32
C ALA A 54 10.21 8.42 -10.99
N GLU A 55 9.80 7.84 -9.85
CA GLU A 55 10.33 8.23 -8.54
C GLU A 55 11.80 7.83 -8.37
N ASN A 56 12.22 6.67 -8.89
CA ASN A 56 13.61 6.23 -8.83
C ASN A 56 14.50 7.03 -9.77
N ALA A 57 13.99 7.50 -10.91
CA ALA A 57 14.75 8.32 -11.86
C ALA A 57 15.17 9.68 -11.27
N THR A 58 14.39 10.23 -10.35
CA THR A 58 14.69 11.52 -9.70
C THR A 58 15.55 11.36 -8.44
N ARG A 59 15.75 10.13 -7.96
CA ARG A 59 16.50 9.86 -6.72
C ARG A 59 18.00 9.84 -6.98
N LYS A 60 18.74 10.41 -6.02
CA LYS A 60 20.20 10.39 -6.03
C LYS A 60 20.72 8.98 -5.73
N TRP A 61 21.92 8.66 -6.22
CA TRP A 61 22.52 7.32 -6.12
C TRP A 61 22.66 6.79 -4.67
N TYR A 62 22.81 7.70 -3.70
CA TYR A 62 22.95 7.36 -2.28
C TYR A 62 21.61 7.19 -1.54
N MET A 63 20.48 7.46 -2.19
CA MET A 63 19.16 7.24 -1.60
C MET A 63 18.69 5.82 -1.85
N PHE A 64 18.04 5.21 -0.86
CA PHE A 64 17.35 3.93 -1.07
C PHE A 64 16.33 4.04 -2.21
N ARG A 65 16.18 2.97 -2.98
CA ARG A 65 15.11 2.86 -3.99
C ARG A 65 13.74 3.07 -3.37
N ALA A 66 12.80 3.56 -4.18
CA ALA A 66 11.41 3.72 -3.81
C ALA A 66 10.78 2.35 -3.53
N VAL A 67 9.95 2.29 -2.49
CA VAL A 67 9.26 1.05 -2.12
C VAL A 67 8.11 0.85 -3.08
N GLY A 68 8.22 -0.15 -3.94
CA GLY A 68 7.22 -0.47 -4.95
C GLY A 68 6.34 -1.68 -4.63
N ASN A 69 6.70 -2.47 -3.62
CA ASN A 69 6.00 -3.70 -3.24
C ASN A 69 5.55 -3.56 -1.79
N PHE A 70 4.27 -3.83 -1.55
CA PHE A 70 3.66 -3.76 -0.23
C PHE A 70 2.95 -5.07 0.11
N ASN A 71 2.78 -5.27 1.41
CA ASN A 71 1.99 -6.34 1.96
C ASN A 71 0.98 -5.77 2.96
N ILE A 72 -0.29 -6.07 2.73
CA ILE A 72 -1.34 -5.92 3.73
C ILE A 72 -1.58 -7.31 4.33
N LEU A 73 -1.15 -7.50 5.58
CA LEU A 73 -1.43 -8.70 6.34
C LEU A 73 -2.89 -8.67 6.77
N ARG A 74 -3.69 -9.61 6.28
CA ARG A 74 -5.01 -9.88 6.82
C ARG A 74 -4.82 -10.66 8.11
N ASN A 75 -5.19 -10.07 9.25
CA ASN A 75 -5.12 -10.78 10.52
C ASN A 75 -6.49 -11.38 10.83
N ASN A 76 -6.65 -12.67 10.59
CA ASN A 76 -7.88 -13.39 10.93
C ASN A 76 -8.14 -13.50 12.44
N THR A 77 -7.18 -13.11 13.28
CA THR A 77 -7.23 -13.22 14.75
C THR A 77 -7.57 -11.89 15.41
N SER A 78 -7.36 -10.75 14.73
CA SER A 78 -7.62 -9.42 15.31
C SER A 78 -8.99 -8.91 14.86
N PRO A 79 -9.94 -8.66 15.78
CA PRO A 79 -11.25 -8.13 15.44
C PRO A 79 -11.20 -6.70 14.85
N ASN A 80 -10.04 -6.03 14.88
CA ASN A 80 -9.87 -4.65 14.43
C ASN A 80 -9.38 -4.49 12.97
N ASP A 81 -9.34 -5.57 12.17
CA ASP A 81 -8.87 -5.53 10.76
C ASP A 81 -9.94 -5.04 9.74
N TRP A 82 -11.16 -4.75 10.22
CA TRP A 82 -12.30 -4.41 9.36
C TRP A 82 -12.06 -3.17 8.47
N GLY A 83 -11.28 -2.19 8.95
CA GLY A 83 -10.99 -0.96 8.21
C GLY A 83 -10.11 -1.23 6.99
N TRP A 84 -9.04 -2.02 7.17
CA TRP A 84 -8.15 -2.40 6.07
C TRP A 84 -8.84 -3.29 5.05
N HIS A 85 -9.77 -4.14 5.47
CA HIS A 85 -10.59 -4.92 4.55
C HIS A 85 -11.38 -4.03 3.57
N ILE A 86 -11.97 -2.94 4.06
CA ILE A 86 -12.70 -1.98 3.19
C ILE A 86 -11.73 -1.28 2.24
N VAL A 87 -10.57 -0.84 2.72
CA VAL A 87 -9.55 -0.17 1.89
C VAL A 87 -9.06 -1.11 0.78
N TYR A 88 -8.71 -2.35 1.14
CA TYR A 88 -8.20 -3.35 0.20
C TYR A 88 -9.24 -3.71 -0.87
N ASN A 89 -10.50 -3.90 -0.49
CA ASN A 89 -11.58 -4.15 -1.43
C ASN A 89 -11.81 -2.95 -2.38
N ASN A 90 -11.66 -1.71 -1.89
CA ASN A 90 -11.72 -0.53 -2.75
C ASN A 90 -10.57 -0.49 -3.76
N ILE A 91 -9.35 -0.91 -3.38
CA ILE A 91 -8.21 -0.98 -4.29
C ILE A 91 -8.49 -2.01 -5.39
N ILE A 92 -8.94 -3.22 -5.03
CA ILE A 92 -9.26 -4.27 -6.02
C ILE A 92 -10.42 -3.85 -6.93
N ALA A 93 -11.51 -3.33 -6.36
CA ALA A 93 -12.72 -3.01 -7.12
C ALA A 93 -12.49 -1.92 -8.16
N LYS A 94 -11.57 -0.98 -7.90
CA LYS A 94 -11.27 0.14 -8.82
C LYS A 94 -10.18 -0.18 -9.85
N GLN A 95 -9.60 -1.38 -9.79
CA GLN A 95 -8.63 -1.90 -10.75
C GLN A 95 -9.26 -2.80 -11.82
N ARG A 96 -10.56 -3.11 -11.69
CA ARG A 96 -11.40 -3.78 -12.71
C ARG A 96 -12.14 -2.75 -13.54
#